data_AF-T1D552-F1
#
_entry.id   AF-T1D552-F1
#
_cell.length_a   1.000
_cell.length_b   1.000
_cell.length_c   1.000
_cell.angle_alpha   90.00
_cell.angle_beta   90.00
_cell.angle_gamma   90.00
#
_symmetry.space_group_name_H-M   'P 1'
#
loop_
_entity.id
_entity.type
_entity.pdbx_description
1 polymer ?
#
loop_
_entity_poly.entity_id
_entity_poly.type
_entity_poly.pdbx_seq_one_letter_code
_entity_poly.pdbx_strand_id
1 'polypeptide(L)'
;MNNENDSLDYSFINSDGNTIRFTKKGNGKTNMILIHGLGAFAEVWNPLIECLDKDKYTIYALDLPGHGKSKFKEEEMKDFYYENSPFIKALD
;
A
#
# COMPACT_ATOMS: atom_id res chain seq x y z
N MET A 1 -1.66 28.07 -11.00
CA MET A 1 -2.60 27.44 -10.05
C MET A 1 -3.39 26.41 -10.83
N ASN A 2 -2.95 25.15 -10.78
CA ASN A 2 -3.63 24.06 -11.48
C ASN A 2 -4.69 23.49 -10.57
N ASN A 3 -5.90 23.34 -11.11
CA ASN A 3 -7.11 22.95 -10.40
C ASN A 3 -6.96 21.62 -9.66
N GLU A 4 -7.34 21.64 -8.38
CA GLU A 4 -7.48 20.51 -7.47
C GLU A 4 -8.67 19.62 -7.84
N ASN A 5 -8.64 19.03 -9.03
CA ASN A 5 -9.55 17.97 -9.47
C ASN A 5 -8.77 16.81 -10.10
N ASP A 6 -7.60 16.50 -9.54
CA ASP A 6 -6.91 15.24 -9.82
C ASP A 6 -7.75 14.13 -9.20
N SER A 7 -8.42 13.35 -10.04
CA SER A 7 -9.02 12.09 -9.62
C SER A 7 -7.93 11.29 -8.91
N LEU A 8 -8.15 10.99 -7.65
CA LEU A 8 -7.19 10.25 -6.83
C LEU A 8 -6.80 8.94 -7.56
N ASP A 9 -5.51 8.79 -7.86
CA ASP A 9 -4.96 7.69 -8.65
C ASP A 9 -4.74 6.42 -7.80
N TYR A 10 -5.76 6.07 -7.02
CA TYR A 10 -5.80 4.86 -6.21
C TYR A 10 -7.23 4.33 -6.13
N SER A 11 -7.33 3.04 -5.89
CA SER A 11 -8.57 2.32 -5.69
C SER A 11 -8.55 1.60 -4.35
N PHE A 12 -9.71 1.09 -3.95
CA PHE A 12 -9.86 0.31 -2.75
C PHE A 12 -10.43 -1.07 -3.08
N ILE A 13 -10.01 -2.07 -2.33
CA ILE A 13 -10.69 -3.36 -2.24
C ILE A 13 -11.13 -3.58 -0.80
N ASN A 14 -12.34 -4.09 -0.63
CA ASN A 14 -12.85 -4.49 0.67
C ASN A 14 -12.83 -6.01 0.76
N SER A 15 -12.19 -6.54 1.80
CA SER A 15 -12.13 -7.98 2.09
C SER A 15 -12.22 -8.19 3.59
N ASP A 16 -13.15 -9.04 4.04
CA ASP A 16 -13.26 -9.48 5.44
C ASP A 16 -13.31 -8.34 6.47
N GLY A 17 -13.93 -7.21 6.12
CA GLY A 17 -14.01 -6.03 7.00
C GLY A 17 -12.76 -5.14 7.00
N ASN A 18 -11.77 -5.47 6.19
CA ASN A 18 -10.61 -4.63 5.89
C ASN A 18 -10.82 -3.88 4.57
N THR A 19 -10.26 -2.69 4.49
CA THR A 19 -10.19 -1.87 3.29
C THR A 19 -8.73 -1.69 2.93
N ILE A 20 -8.34 -2.18 1.75
CA ILE A 20 -6.96 -2.07 1.24
C ILE A 20 -6.94 -1.01 0.15
N ARG A 21 -6.18 0.05 0.36
CA ARG A 21 -5.88 1.04 -0.67
C ARG A 21 -4.72 0.56 -1.54
N PHE A 22 -4.87 0.68 -2.86
CA PHE A 22 -3.81 0.34 -3.81
C PHE A 22 -3.83 1.27 -5.02
N THR A 23 -2.68 1.41 -5.69
CA THR A 23 -2.59 1.99 -7.03
C THR A 23 -2.49 0.86 -8.06
N LYS A 24 -2.97 1.08 -9.28
CA LYS A 24 -2.86 0.13 -10.39
C LYS A 24 -2.25 0.85 -11.59
N LYS A 25 -1.17 0.30 -12.15
CA LYS A 25 -0.50 0.83 -13.34
C LYS A 25 -0.21 -0.26 -14.36
N GLY A 26 -0.31 0.08 -15.64
CA GLY A 26 -0.14 -0.87 -16.74
C GLY A 26 -1.32 -1.81 -16.93
N ASN A 27 -1.24 -2.61 -18.00
CA ASN A 27 -2.29 -3.56 -18.41
C ASN A 27 -1.70 -4.88 -18.90
N GLY A 28 -0.44 -5.16 -18.56
CA GLY A 28 0.23 -6.39 -18.99
C GLY A 28 -0.30 -7.65 -18.32
N LYS A 29 -0.05 -8.80 -18.95
CA LYS A 29 -0.64 -10.09 -18.53
C LYS A 29 -0.09 -10.61 -17.20
N THR A 30 1.09 -10.16 -16.78
CA THR A 30 1.71 -10.61 -15.52
C THR A 30 1.40 -9.61 -14.41
N ASN A 31 0.72 -10.06 -13.35
CA ASN A 31 0.51 -9.23 -12.17
C ASN A 31 1.80 -9.11 -11.36
N MET A 32 2.12 -7.89 -10.94
CA MET A 32 3.23 -7.58 -10.04
C MET A 32 2.68 -6.84 -8.82
N ILE A 33 3.01 -7.30 -7.62
CA ILE A 33 2.55 -6.71 -6.36
C ILE A 33 3.76 -6.13 -5.63
N LEU A 34 3.68 -4.85 -5.26
CA LEU A 34 4.71 -4.13 -4.54
C LEU A 34 4.27 -3.88 -3.10
N ILE A 35 5.09 -4.34 -2.16
CA ILE A 35 4.83 -4.29 -0.71
C ILE A 35 5.88 -3.38 -0.08
N HIS A 36 5.47 -2.25 0.48
CA HIS A 36 6.39 -1.30 1.12
C HIS A 36 6.92 -1.82 2.47
N GLY A 37 7.98 -1.19 2.97
CA GLY A 37 8.54 -1.44 4.31
C GLY A 37 7.97 -0.52 5.40
N LEU A 38 8.59 -0.55 6.58
CA LEU A 38 8.20 0.26 7.74
C LEU A 38 8.26 1.77 7.45
N GLY A 39 7.23 2.52 7.87
CA GLY A 39 7.20 3.98 7.76
C GLY A 39 6.98 4.50 6.34
N ALA A 40 6.53 3.64 5.41
CA ALA A 40 6.29 3.96 4.02
C ALA A 40 4.82 3.72 3.62
N PHE A 41 4.47 4.16 2.42
CA PHE A 41 3.18 3.97 1.77
C PHE A 41 3.39 3.48 0.33
N ALA A 42 2.32 3.13 -0.39
CA ALA A 42 2.41 2.66 -1.77
C ALA A 42 3.25 3.56 -2.69
N GLU A 43 3.24 4.89 -2.47
CA GLU A 43 3.94 5.90 -3.25
C GLU A 43 5.47 5.75 -3.26
N VAL A 44 6.05 5.03 -2.29
CA VAL A 44 7.50 4.75 -2.28
C VAL A 44 7.96 4.05 -3.56
N TRP A 45 7.04 3.35 -4.22
CA TRP A 45 7.29 2.61 -5.44
C TRP A 45 7.19 3.44 -6.72
N ASN A 46 6.69 4.69 -6.67
CA ASN A 46 6.49 5.50 -7.87
C ASN A 46 7.74 5.59 -8.76
N PRO A 47 8.96 5.84 -8.23
CA PRO A 47 10.17 5.88 -9.07
C PRO A 47 10.47 4.55 -9.76
N LEU A 48 10.22 3.42 -9.08
CA LEU A 48 10.41 2.09 -9.66
C LEU A 48 9.36 1.82 -10.75
N ILE A 49 8.10 2.13 -10.48
CA ILE A 49 6.97 1.94 -11.40
C ILE A 49 7.21 2.67 -12.72
N GLU A 50 7.86 3.84 -12.70
CA GLU A 50 8.18 4.56 -13.93
C GLU A 50 9.19 3.84 -14.82
N CYS A 51 10.08 3.03 -14.24
CA CYS A 51 11.08 2.26 -14.96
C CYS A 51 10.59 0.85 -15.37
N LEU A 52 9.40 0.42 -14.96
CA LEU A 52 8.86 -0.90 -15.27
C LEU A 52 8.10 -0.92 -16.60
N ASP A 53 8.16 -2.05 -17.29
CA ASP A 53 7.42 -2.31 -18.52
C ASP A 53 5.92 -2.50 -18.22
N LYS A 54 5.13 -1.44 -18.47
CA LYS A 54 3.69 -1.38 -18.19
C LYS A 54 2.82 -2.16 -19.20
N ASP A 55 3.40 -2.64 -20.29
CA ASP A 55 2.74 -3.52 -21.28
C ASP A 55 2.95 -5.00 -20.95
N LYS A 56 4.06 -5.31 -20.26
CA LYS A 56 4.32 -6.65 -19.72
C LYS A 56 3.65 -6.90 -18.38
N TYR A 57 3.63 -5.89 -17.50
CA TYR A 57 3.10 -6.01 -16.15
C TYR A 57 1.83 -5.20 -15.92
N THR A 58 0.90 -5.76 -15.13
CA THR A 58 -0.08 -4.97 -14.38
C THR A 58 0.41 -4.86 -12.95
N ILE A 59 0.78 -3.66 -12.53
CA ILE A 59 1.50 -3.39 -11.29
C ILE A 59 0.53 -2.84 -10.26
N TYR A 60 0.55 -3.43 -9.06
CA TYR A 60 -0.25 -3.02 -7.91
C TYR A 60 0.68 -2.63 -6.76
N ALA A 61 0.60 -1.40 -6.27
CA ALA A 61 1.27 -0.98 -5.05
C ALA A 61 0.21 -0.71 -3.98
N LEU A 62 0.33 -1.36 -2.82
CA LEU A 62 -0.69 -1.33 -1.76
C LEU A 62 -0.16 -0.68 -0.48
N ASP A 63 -1.08 -0.11 0.29
CA ASP A 63 -0.81 0.28 1.67
C ASP A 63 -1.07 -0.92 2.59
N LEU A 64 -0.05 -1.32 3.36
CA LEU A 64 -0.13 -2.37 4.37
C LEU A 64 -1.08 -1.99 5.52
N PRO A 65 -1.46 -2.94 6.40
CA PRO A 65 -2.24 -2.65 7.60
C PRO A 65 -1.70 -1.45 8.37
N GLY A 66 -2.57 -0.51 8.74
CA GLY A 66 -2.19 0.68 9.51
C GLY A 66 -1.45 1.78 8.76
N HIS A 67 -1.21 1.61 7.46
CA HIS A 67 -0.52 2.60 6.64
C HIS A 67 -1.46 3.29 5.66
N GLY A 68 -1.12 4.54 5.34
CA GLY A 68 -1.75 5.37 4.33
C GLY A 68 -3.27 5.44 4.48
N LYS A 69 -4.00 4.96 3.47
CA LYS A 69 -5.48 4.99 3.46
C LYS A 69 -6.13 3.63 3.65
N SER A 70 -5.34 2.59 3.92
CA SER A 70 -5.86 1.28 4.29
C SER A 70 -6.42 1.27 5.71
N LYS A 71 -7.48 0.51 5.94
CA LYS A 71 -8.11 0.32 7.26
C LYS A 71 -8.26 -1.17 7.52
N PHE A 72 -7.76 -1.61 8.67
CA PHE A 72 -7.80 -3.00 9.08
C PHE A 72 -8.45 -3.11 10.46
N LYS A 73 -9.03 -4.28 10.73
CA LYS A 73 -9.55 -4.63 12.06
C LYS A 73 -8.44 -4.55 13.11
N GLU A 74 -8.82 -4.17 14.33
CA GLU A 74 -7.87 -3.96 15.41
C GLU A 74 -7.13 -5.24 15.81
N GLU A 75 -7.79 -6.40 15.74
CA GLU A 75 -7.16 -7.69 16.06
C GLU A 75 -6.04 -8.02 15.07
N GLU A 76 -6.28 -7.84 13.76
CA GLU A 76 -5.28 -8.07 12.72
C GLU A 76 -4.14 -7.05 12.78
N MET A 77 -4.45 -5.82 13.20
CA MET A 77 -3.47 -4.79 13.49
C MET A 77 -2.57 -5.16 14.68
N LYS A 78 -3.11 -5.80 15.72
CA LYS A 78 -2.33 -6.28 16.88
C LYS A 78 -1.39 -7.40 16.47
N ASP A 79 -1.84 -8.36 15.67
CA ASP A 79 -0.99 -9.43 15.17
C ASP A 79 0.18 -8.91 14.31
N PHE A 80 -0.05 -7.83 13.56
CA PHE A 80 0.99 -7.22 12.71
C PHE A 80 1.99 -6.35 13.50
N TYR A 81 1.54 -5.61 14.52
CA TYR A 81 2.36 -4.58 15.19
C TYR A 81 2.74 -4.86 16.65
N TYR A 82 1.99 -5.72 17.35
CA TYR A 82 2.08 -5.88 18.79
C TYR A 82 2.39 -7.33 19.23
N GLU A 83 2.66 -7.47 20.52
CA GLU A 83 3.12 -8.65 21.29
C GLU A 83 4.62 -8.81 21.53
N ASN A 84 5.53 -8.37 20.63
CA ASN A 84 6.98 -8.52 20.90
C ASN A 84 7.90 -7.38 20.42
N SER A 85 7.37 -6.23 20.01
CA SER A 85 8.22 -5.14 19.48
C SER A 85 9.32 -4.73 20.48
N PRO A 86 10.60 -5.05 20.20
CA PRO A 86 11.72 -4.65 21.05
C PRO A 86 11.84 -3.11 21.10
N PHE A 87 11.27 -2.43 20.10
CA PHE A 87 11.27 -0.97 20.00
C PHE A 87 10.39 -0.32 21.07
N ILE A 88 9.16 -0.82 21.29
CA ILE A 88 8.31 -0.30 22.38
C ILE A 88 8.95 -0.59 23.74
N LYS A 89 9.48 -1.81 23.93
CA LYS A 89 10.19 -2.20 25.16
C LYS A 89 11.50 -1.44 25.40
N ALA A 90 12.06 -0.78 24.38
CA ALA A 90 13.28 0.02 24.50
C ALA A 90 13.00 1.51 24.76
N LEU A 91 11.74 1.94 24.66
CA LEU A 91 11.31 3.32 24.93
C LEU A 91 10.67 3.49 26.32
N ASP A 92 10.26 2.39 26.96
CA ASP A 92 9.90 2.30 28.38
C ASP A 92 11.14 2.06 29.26
#